data_AF-A0A072NS44-F1
#
_entry.id   AF-A0A072NS44-F1
#
_cell.length_a   1.000
_cell.length_b   1.000
_cell.length_c   1.000
_cell.angle_alpha   90.00
_cell.angle_beta   90.00
_cell.angle_gamma   90.00
#
_symmetry.space_group_name_H-M   'P 1'
#
loop_
_entity.id
_entity.type
_entity.pdbx_description
1 polymer ?
#
loop_
_entity_poly.entity_id
_entity_poly.type
_entity_poly.pdbx_seq_one_letter_code
_entity_poly.pdbx_strand_id
1 'polypeptide(L)'
;MHRIILQEYGTQINIEEIADNCNITAQSMRALLRKANSRIMTALSLRTNPLIMDSDTVRAVNIAGAIRLSAQIELEIMPKYLGFSENDTHWKEDFYLLSTLSKHGRLLEGDNIHTVTAYRSSLYDIAGRALAENFVPLRRNMLRKYRRDLFEDYSIEGEIRFEDAFVKHPDGIPQEKVTFDKKNEYNATILAAMQYVQPHVTDIKVQRILQESITILQPQNSIQMDRPRLALPARDLRWKSEYDLAYDIIHGMGVVFTDGNILSPGFVVSTWQIWEWLITNSVRIGESDLKVFSQKAFRFGTVQNNHLAPQQHLYVYPDVCATQPDTGEIVYLVDAKYKLLSANNSGEANRADLYEALAFCQSTRCRYLFLAYPIEYTQGDELRVNLAATYQLEGNTIFAIQIPVQGLATPGGLHRFSNMLTSGIKDILEYYNEVRVG
;
A
#
# COMPACT_ATOMS: atom_id res chain seq x y z
N MET A 1 4.51 -22.26 14.87
CA MET A 1 3.51 -21.24 14.47
C MET A 1 2.60 -21.90 13.46
N HIS A 2 1.29 -21.97 13.73
CA HIS A 2 0.29 -22.49 12.80
C HIS A 2 -0.03 -21.43 11.76
N ARG A 3 -0.10 -21.85 10.49
CA ARG A 3 -0.42 -20.98 9.35
C ARG A 3 -1.75 -21.42 8.75
N ILE A 4 -2.64 -20.46 8.57
CA ILE A 4 -3.94 -20.63 7.92
C ILE A 4 -3.82 -19.90 6.60
N ILE A 5 -4.00 -20.58 5.48
CA ILE A 5 -3.90 -19.98 4.16
C ILE A 5 -5.30 -19.92 3.56
N LEU A 6 -5.75 -18.72 3.20
CA LEU A 6 -6.94 -18.47 2.40
C LEU A 6 -6.50 -17.91 1.05
N GLN A 7 -7.22 -18.25 -0.01
CA GLN A 7 -7.13 -17.50 -1.27
C GLN A 7 -8.24 -16.45 -1.29
N GLU A 8 -7.93 -15.24 -1.73
CA GLU A 8 -8.90 -14.18 -1.95
C GLU A 8 -9.94 -14.64 -2.97
N TYR A 9 -11.23 -14.52 -2.65
CA TYR A 9 -12.32 -15.08 -3.45
C TYR A 9 -12.25 -16.59 -3.67
N GLY A 10 -11.39 -17.29 -2.92
CA GLY A 10 -11.26 -18.74 -2.97
C GLY A 10 -12.41 -19.48 -2.30
N THR A 11 -12.25 -20.80 -2.19
CA THR A 11 -13.20 -21.69 -1.54
C THR A 11 -13.37 -21.35 -0.06
N GLN A 12 -14.58 -21.56 0.45
CA GLN A 12 -14.87 -21.46 1.87
C GLN A 12 -14.18 -22.59 2.63
N ILE A 13 -13.46 -22.27 3.71
CA ILE A 13 -12.77 -23.25 4.55
C ILE A 13 -13.51 -23.42 5.88
N ASN A 14 -13.60 -24.65 6.36
CA ASN A 14 -14.28 -24.98 7.62
C ASN A 14 -13.49 -24.45 8.84
N ILE A 15 -14.18 -23.73 9.73
CA ILE A 15 -13.61 -23.11 10.94
C ILE A 15 -13.25 -24.15 12.00
N GLU A 16 -14.01 -25.24 12.12
CA GLU A 16 -13.70 -26.35 13.03
C GLU A 16 -12.40 -27.04 12.61
N GLU A 17 -12.25 -27.34 11.33
CA GLU A 17 -11.02 -27.91 10.76
C GLU A 17 -9.81 -26.98 11.00
N ILE A 18 -9.96 -25.68 10.77
CA ILE A 18 -8.92 -24.69 11.07
C ILE A 18 -8.58 -24.68 12.57
N ALA A 19 -9.58 -24.75 13.43
CA ALA A 19 -9.40 -24.70 14.88
C ALA A 19 -8.67 -25.95 15.41
N ASP A 20 -9.06 -27.12 14.92
CA ASP A 20 -8.43 -28.41 15.23
C ASP A 20 -6.96 -28.41 14.79
N ASN A 21 -6.66 -27.95 13.58
CA ASN A 21 -5.30 -27.81 13.07
C ASN A 21 -4.43 -26.82 13.86
N CYS A 22 -5.06 -25.87 14.56
CA CYS A 22 -4.40 -24.89 15.41
C CYS A 22 -4.40 -25.25 16.90
N ASN A 23 -4.95 -26.42 17.27
CA ASN A 23 -5.12 -26.86 18.66
C ASN A 23 -5.89 -25.85 19.55
N ILE A 24 -6.93 -25.21 19.01
CA ILE A 24 -7.82 -24.32 19.76
C ILE A 24 -9.28 -24.66 19.53
N THR A 25 -10.19 -24.16 20.38
CA THR A 25 -11.62 -24.38 20.18
C THR A 25 -12.15 -23.57 19.00
N ALA A 26 -13.15 -24.09 18.28
CA ALA A 26 -13.82 -23.38 17.20
C ALA A 26 -14.43 -22.03 17.67
N GLN A 27 -14.86 -21.93 18.93
CA GLN A 27 -15.33 -20.67 19.50
C GLN A 27 -14.20 -19.63 19.64
N SER A 28 -13.02 -20.04 20.11
CA SER A 28 -11.84 -19.19 20.17
C SER A 28 -11.39 -18.75 18.78
N MET A 29 -11.39 -19.65 17.79
CA MET A 29 -11.05 -19.31 16.41
C MET A 29 -12.01 -18.25 15.84
N ARG A 30 -13.33 -18.42 16.03
CA ARG A 30 -14.33 -17.40 15.62
C ARG A 30 -14.08 -16.04 16.28
N ALA A 31 -13.70 -16.01 17.56
CA ALA A 31 -13.38 -14.77 18.26
C ALA A 31 -12.13 -14.09 17.68
N LEU A 32 -11.08 -14.86 17.38
CA LEU A 32 -9.86 -14.35 16.75
C LEU A 32 -10.14 -13.78 15.34
N LEU A 33 -10.90 -14.50 14.52
CA LEU A 33 -11.28 -14.06 13.18
C LEU A 33 -12.15 -12.80 13.22
N ARG A 34 -13.14 -12.71 14.12
CA ARG A 34 -13.94 -11.48 14.32
C ARG A 34 -13.08 -10.29 14.73
N LYS A 35 -12.15 -10.48 15.67
CA LYS A 35 -11.22 -9.43 16.10
C LYS A 35 -10.32 -8.98 14.94
N ALA A 36 -9.81 -9.91 14.15
CA ALA A 36 -9.03 -9.60 12.95
C ALA A 36 -9.88 -8.81 11.94
N ASN A 37 -11.12 -9.23 11.68
CA ASN A 37 -12.03 -8.57 10.74
C ASN A 37 -12.28 -7.10 11.08
N SER A 38 -12.65 -6.80 12.34
CA SER A 38 -12.85 -5.43 12.80
C SER A 38 -11.60 -4.58 12.64
N ARG A 39 -10.42 -5.16 12.89
CA ARG A 39 -9.15 -4.45 12.74
C ARG A 39 -8.82 -4.15 11.28
N ILE A 40 -9.02 -5.10 10.38
CA ILE A 40 -8.83 -4.89 8.94
C ILE A 40 -9.77 -3.80 8.44
N MET A 41 -11.05 -3.84 8.84
CA MET A 41 -12.03 -2.82 8.45
C MET A 41 -11.60 -1.42 8.88
N THR A 42 -11.15 -1.26 10.14
CA THR A 42 -10.67 0.03 10.63
C THR A 42 -9.40 0.47 9.89
N ALA A 43 -8.43 -0.43 9.71
CA ALA A 43 -7.15 -0.12 9.09
C ALA A 43 -7.27 0.26 7.59
N LEU A 44 -8.20 -0.39 6.88
CA LEU A 44 -8.43 -0.18 5.44
C LEU A 44 -9.66 0.68 5.14
N SER A 45 -10.35 1.20 6.16
CA SER A 45 -11.60 1.97 6.04
C SER A 45 -12.66 1.27 5.17
N LEU A 46 -12.79 -0.05 5.30
CA LEU A 46 -13.72 -0.86 4.52
C LEU A 46 -15.15 -0.73 5.04
N ARG A 47 -16.12 -0.69 4.13
CA ARG A 47 -17.56 -0.65 4.46
C ARG A 47 -18.17 -2.03 4.71
N THR A 48 -17.50 -3.08 4.26
CA THR A 48 -17.97 -4.47 4.32
C THR A 48 -16.91 -5.37 4.92
N ASN A 49 -17.33 -6.40 5.63
CA ASN A 49 -16.44 -7.40 6.23
C ASN A 49 -15.61 -8.13 5.16
N PRO A 50 -14.26 -8.03 5.20
CA PRO A 50 -13.42 -8.75 4.25
C PRO A 50 -13.23 -10.24 4.60
N LEU A 51 -13.39 -10.64 5.86
CA LEU A 51 -13.53 -12.05 6.25
C LEU A 51 -15.01 -12.36 6.38
N ILE A 52 -15.54 -13.10 5.41
CA ILE A 52 -16.94 -13.52 5.38
C ILE A 52 -17.03 -14.85 6.10
N MET A 53 -17.68 -14.84 7.27
CA MET A 53 -17.98 -16.04 8.04
C MET A 53 -19.45 -16.41 7.82
N ASP A 54 -19.69 -17.60 7.30
CA ASP A 54 -21.04 -18.16 7.13
C ASP A 54 -21.11 -19.50 7.86
N SER A 55 -22.05 -19.62 8.80
CA SER A 55 -22.19 -20.70 9.80
C SER A 55 -20.85 -21.19 10.39
N ASP A 56 -20.20 -22.13 9.70
CA ASP A 56 -18.98 -22.84 10.10
C ASP A 56 -17.85 -22.69 9.10
N THR A 57 -17.93 -21.74 8.18
CA THR A 57 -16.91 -21.49 7.15
C THR A 57 -16.42 -20.06 7.15
N VAL A 58 -15.20 -19.86 6.65
CA VAL A 58 -14.60 -18.54 6.43
C VAL A 58 -14.03 -18.43 5.02
N ARG A 59 -14.20 -17.26 4.39
CA ARG A 59 -13.51 -16.87 3.15
C ARG A 59 -13.04 -15.42 3.21
N ALA A 60 -11.98 -15.11 2.46
CA ALA A 60 -11.47 -13.74 2.34
C ALA A 60 -11.94 -13.09 1.03
N VAL A 61 -12.26 -11.79 1.07
CA VAL A 61 -12.64 -10.99 -0.10
C VAL A 61 -12.01 -9.60 -0.05
N ASN A 62 -11.66 -9.06 -1.22
CA ASN A 62 -11.11 -7.71 -1.42
C ASN A 62 -9.77 -7.41 -0.73
N ILE A 63 -9.17 -8.39 -0.07
CA ILE A 63 -7.95 -8.21 0.70
C ILE A 63 -6.93 -9.29 0.39
N ALA A 64 -5.65 -8.94 0.55
CA ALA A 64 -4.54 -9.87 0.52
C ALA A 64 -3.48 -9.45 1.55
N GLY A 65 -2.67 -10.40 1.97
CA GLY A 65 -1.54 -10.21 2.89
C GLY A 65 -1.51 -11.20 4.05
N ALA A 66 -0.76 -10.90 5.10
CA ALA A 66 -0.57 -11.76 6.26
C ALA A 66 -0.99 -11.05 7.55
N ILE A 67 -1.72 -11.75 8.43
CA ILE A 67 -2.28 -11.22 9.66
C ILE A 67 -2.04 -12.20 10.79
N ARG A 68 -1.40 -11.75 11.85
CA ARG A 68 -1.32 -12.58 13.05
C ARG A 68 -2.66 -12.60 13.77
N LEU A 69 -3.21 -13.79 14.01
CA LEU A 69 -4.43 -13.95 14.81
C LEU A 69 -4.09 -14.04 16.31
N SER A 70 -3.02 -14.75 16.65
CA SER A 70 -2.53 -14.92 18.03
C SER A 70 -1.00 -15.09 18.06
N ALA A 71 -0.42 -15.24 19.26
CA ALA A 71 1.01 -15.53 19.39
C ALA A 71 1.45 -16.79 18.61
N GLN A 72 0.54 -17.71 18.30
CA GLN A 72 0.88 -18.98 17.65
C GLN A 72 0.22 -19.16 16.28
N ILE A 73 -0.68 -18.27 15.86
CA ILE A 73 -1.53 -18.46 14.68
C ILE A 73 -1.40 -17.25 13.74
N GLU A 74 -1.11 -17.50 12.47
CA GLU A 74 -1.06 -16.52 11.39
C GLU A 74 -2.08 -16.88 10.30
N LEU A 75 -2.77 -15.88 9.79
CA LEU A 75 -3.69 -15.94 8.67
C LEU A 75 -3.05 -15.28 7.45
N GLU A 76 -2.82 -16.05 6.41
CA GLU A 76 -2.34 -15.60 5.12
C GLU A 76 -3.49 -15.58 4.13
N ILE A 77 -3.59 -14.50 3.36
CA ILE A 77 -4.63 -14.30 2.35
C ILE A 77 -3.92 -14.05 1.03
N MET A 78 -3.86 -15.08 0.20
CA MET A 78 -3.22 -15.06 -1.10
C MET A 78 -4.10 -14.31 -2.12
N PRO A 79 -3.55 -13.37 -2.89
CA PRO A 79 -4.22 -12.72 -4.01
C PRO A 79 -4.76 -13.74 -5.01
N LYS A 80 -5.97 -13.49 -5.56
CA LYS A 80 -6.66 -14.47 -6.41
C LYS A 80 -5.94 -14.83 -7.71
N TYR A 81 -5.10 -13.95 -8.23
CA TYR A 81 -4.37 -14.17 -9.48
C TYR A 81 -3.08 -14.99 -9.30
N LEU A 82 -2.71 -15.32 -8.07
CA LEU A 82 -1.65 -16.27 -7.83
C LEU A 82 -2.29 -17.65 -7.78
N GLY A 83 -1.79 -18.57 -8.61
CA GLY A 83 -2.16 -19.98 -8.51
C GLY A 83 -1.93 -20.46 -7.07
N PHE A 84 -2.88 -21.20 -6.51
CA PHE A 84 -2.76 -21.70 -5.15
C PHE A 84 -1.59 -22.68 -5.06
N SER A 85 -0.50 -22.25 -4.45
CA SER A 85 0.64 -23.09 -4.11
C SER A 85 1.01 -22.82 -2.66
N GLU A 86 0.77 -23.79 -1.78
CA GLU A 86 1.09 -23.69 -0.36
C GLU A 86 2.59 -23.46 -0.08
N ASN A 87 3.44 -23.73 -1.08
CA ASN A 87 4.89 -23.57 -1.01
C ASN A 87 5.38 -22.23 -1.59
N ASP A 88 4.54 -21.44 -2.26
CA ASP A 88 4.97 -20.17 -2.82
C ASP A 88 4.81 -19.03 -1.81
N THR A 89 5.93 -18.60 -1.24
CA THR A 89 5.98 -17.46 -0.32
C THR A 89 6.41 -16.16 -0.98
N HIS A 90 6.84 -16.17 -2.25
CA HIS A 90 7.44 -15.00 -2.92
C HIS A 90 6.44 -13.87 -3.13
N TRP A 91 5.16 -14.20 -3.27
CA TRP A 91 4.11 -13.21 -3.44
C TRP A 91 4.00 -12.22 -2.28
N LYS A 92 4.41 -12.63 -1.06
CA LYS A 92 4.34 -11.77 0.12
C LYS A 92 5.27 -10.58 -0.02
N GLU A 93 6.46 -10.82 -0.57
CA GLU A 93 7.47 -9.78 -0.82
C GLU A 93 6.95 -8.79 -1.88
N ASP A 94 6.40 -9.32 -2.98
CA ASP A 94 5.79 -8.53 -4.04
C ASP A 94 4.64 -7.65 -3.49
N PHE A 95 3.70 -8.24 -2.74
CA PHE A 95 2.56 -7.51 -2.21
C PHE A 95 2.92 -6.53 -1.10
N TYR A 96 3.88 -6.87 -0.25
CA TYR A 96 4.35 -5.94 0.77
C TYR A 96 5.04 -4.74 0.14
N LEU A 97 5.89 -4.96 -0.87
CA LEU A 97 6.52 -3.91 -1.65
C LEU A 97 5.44 -2.99 -2.27
N LEU A 98 4.47 -3.58 -2.97
CA LEU A 98 3.37 -2.83 -3.58
C LEU A 98 2.55 -2.06 -2.53
N SER A 99 2.30 -2.65 -1.37
CA SER A 99 1.56 -1.98 -0.28
C SER A 99 2.29 -0.74 0.22
N THR A 100 3.61 -0.84 0.36
CA THR A 100 4.46 0.23 0.86
C THR A 100 4.56 1.34 -0.18
N LEU A 101 4.78 0.98 -1.45
CA LEU A 101 4.85 1.93 -2.55
C LEU A 101 3.51 2.64 -2.79
N SER A 102 2.40 1.92 -2.76
CA SER A 102 1.05 2.46 -2.97
C SER A 102 0.64 3.47 -1.90
N LYS A 103 0.90 3.17 -0.62
CA LYS A 103 0.51 4.06 0.50
C LYS A 103 1.45 5.23 0.70
N HIS A 104 2.75 5.05 0.46
CA HIS A 104 3.75 6.06 0.83
C HIS A 104 4.38 6.79 -0.37
N GLY A 105 4.15 6.35 -1.61
CA GLY A 105 4.18 7.12 -2.88
C GLY A 105 5.42 7.93 -3.28
N ARG A 106 6.38 8.15 -2.37
CA ARG A 106 7.57 9.00 -2.56
C ARG A 106 8.88 8.23 -2.69
N LEU A 107 8.82 6.90 -2.63
CA LEU A 107 9.98 6.03 -2.93
C LEU A 107 10.47 6.17 -4.39
N LEU A 108 9.75 6.92 -5.24
CA LEU A 108 10.08 7.15 -6.65
C LEU A 108 10.52 8.60 -6.98
N GLU A 109 10.54 9.53 -6.02
CA GLU A 109 10.97 10.93 -6.29
C GLU A 109 12.48 11.14 -6.16
N GLY A 110 13.25 10.07 -5.94
CA GLY A 110 14.70 10.08 -6.03
C GLY A 110 15.17 9.06 -7.06
N ASP A 111 15.62 9.53 -8.21
CA ASP A 111 16.63 8.83 -9.00
C ASP A 111 17.68 8.27 -8.04
N ASN A 112 17.91 6.96 -8.09
CA ASN A 112 18.86 6.14 -7.31
C ASN A 112 18.25 5.03 -6.40
N ILE A 113 17.24 4.29 -6.86
CA ILE A 113 17.20 2.86 -6.52
C ILE A 113 18.35 2.19 -7.29
N HIS A 114 19.58 2.34 -6.80
CA HIS A 114 20.74 1.59 -7.29
C HIS A 114 20.60 0.11 -6.86
N THR A 115 19.78 -0.62 -7.61
CA THR A 115 20.07 -1.87 -8.33
C THR A 115 21.34 -2.67 -7.97
N VAL A 116 21.63 -2.99 -6.71
CA VAL A 116 22.47 -4.16 -6.38
C VAL A 116 22.05 -4.69 -5.00
N THR A 117 21.29 -5.79 -4.92
CA THR A 117 21.01 -6.68 -3.74
C THR A 117 19.54 -7.02 -3.42
N ALA A 118 18.57 -6.78 -4.30
CA ALA A 118 17.17 -7.22 -4.04
C ALA A 118 16.91 -8.75 -4.20
N TYR A 119 17.94 -9.59 -4.33
CA TYR A 119 17.76 -11.04 -4.50
C TYR A 119 17.54 -11.81 -3.17
N ARG A 120 17.52 -11.12 -2.01
CA ARG A 120 17.43 -11.75 -0.66
C ARG A 120 16.72 -10.88 0.40
N SER A 121 16.04 -9.82 0.02
CA SER A 121 15.58 -8.79 0.98
C SER A 121 14.25 -9.19 1.63
N SER A 122 14.28 -9.46 2.93
CA SER A 122 13.08 -9.69 3.74
C SER A 122 12.17 -8.45 3.79
N LEU A 123 10.92 -8.58 4.23
CA LEU A 123 10.02 -7.42 4.44
C LEU A 123 10.67 -6.33 5.32
N TYR A 124 11.50 -6.75 6.28
CA TYR A 124 12.27 -5.86 7.13
C TYR A 124 13.36 -5.09 6.38
N ASP A 125 14.00 -5.69 5.37
CA ASP A 125 14.98 -5.00 4.53
C ASP A 125 14.33 -3.88 3.72
N ILE A 126 13.13 -4.12 3.19
CA ILE A 126 12.36 -3.12 2.43
C ILE A 126 11.94 -1.98 3.37
N ALA A 127 11.34 -2.31 4.51
CA ALA A 127 10.94 -1.32 5.52
C ALA A 127 12.13 -0.50 6.02
N GLY A 128 13.25 -1.17 6.31
CA GLY A 128 14.46 -0.55 6.82
C GLY A 128 15.07 0.41 5.82
N ARG A 129 15.12 0.03 4.54
CA ARG A 129 15.61 0.90 3.47
C ARG A 129 14.72 2.14 3.30
N ALA A 130 13.40 1.96 3.28
CA ALA A 130 12.45 3.07 3.16
C ALA A 130 12.58 4.07 4.31
N LEU A 131 12.66 3.59 5.57
CA LEU A 131 12.90 4.45 6.74
C LEU A 131 14.26 5.19 6.62
N ALA A 132 15.32 4.47 6.23
CA ALA A 132 16.65 5.05 6.08
C ALA A 132 16.69 6.16 5.01
N GLU A 133 16.16 5.89 3.81
CA GLU A 133 16.17 6.83 2.69
C GLU A 133 15.31 8.07 2.94
N ASN A 134 14.12 7.90 3.53
CA ASN A 134 13.23 9.00 3.86
C ASN A 134 13.77 9.88 5.00
N PHE A 135 14.43 9.28 6.00
CA PHE A 135 14.93 10.01 7.17
C PHE A 135 16.14 10.90 6.86
N VAL A 136 17.08 10.42 6.04
CA VAL A 136 18.34 11.14 5.73
C VAL A 136 18.13 12.59 5.25
N PRO A 137 17.23 12.92 4.30
CA PRO A 137 16.99 14.29 3.90
C PRO A 137 16.26 15.11 4.98
N LEU A 138 15.45 14.45 5.82
CA LEU A 138 14.64 15.09 6.86
C LEU A 138 15.45 15.47 8.11
N ARG A 139 16.54 14.76 8.42
CA ARG A 139 17.33 14.94 9.66
C ARG A 139 17.84 16.37 9.91
N ARG A 140 17.95 17.21 8.86
CA ARG A 140 18.34 18.63 8.99
C ARG A 140 17.25 19.49 9.64
N ASN A 141 15.98 19.12 9.47
CA ASN A 141 14.82 19.86 9.95
C ASN A 141 13.96 18.95 10.85
N MET A 142 14.55 18.50 11.97
CA MET A 142 13.90 17.61 12.94
C MET A 142 12.55 18.15 13.43
N LEU A 143 11.59 17.26 13.61
CA LEU A 143 10.32 17.59 14.28
C LEU A 143 10.62 18.05 15.71
N ARG A 144 10.18 19.26 16.04
CA ARG A 144 10.32 19.83 17.38
C ARG A 144 8.99 20.34 17.89
N LYS A 145 8.76 20.20 19.19
CA LYS A 145 7.57 20.73 19.86
C LYS A 145 7.97 21.52 21.10
N TYR A 146 7.12 22.47 21.44
CA TYR A 146 7.18 23.11 22.74
C TYR A 146 6.69 22.13 23.79
N ARG A 147 7.47 21.95 24.84
CA ARG A 147 7.14 21.15 26.02
C ARG A 147 7.36 22.00 27.25
N ARG A 148 6.51 21.81 28.25
CA ARG A 148 6.67 22.40 29.58
C ARG A 148 7.34 21.36 30.45
N ASP A 149 8.50 21.72 30.97
CA ASP A 149 9.27 20.90 31.89
C ASP A 149 9.17 21.52 33.29
N LEU A 150 8.61 20.74 34.21
CA LEU A 150 8.62 21.04 35.62
C LEU A 150 9.88 20.43 36.22
N PHE A 151 10.65 21.23 36.94
CA PHE A 151 11.89 20.80 37.58
C PHE A 151 12.13 21.59 38.86
N GLU A 152 12.96 21.04 39.73
CA GLU A 152 13.45 21.73 40.93
C GLU A 152 14.95 21.93 40.77
N ASP A 153 15.38 23.16 41.04
CA ASP A 153 16.80 23.51 41.05
C ASP A 153 17.00 24.70 42.01
N TYR A 154 18.19 24.81 42.57
CA TYR A 154 18.58 25.96 43.38
C TYR A 154 18.92 27.18 42.51
N SER A 155 19.25 26.97 41.24
CA SER A 155 19.46 28.01 40.24
C SER A 155 18.14 28.45 39.59
N ILE A 156 18.04 29.72 39.19
CA ILE A 156 16.86 30.24 38.49
C ILE A 156 17.10 30.11 36.98
N GLU A 157 16.53 29.07 36.37
CA GLU A 157 16.60 28.81 34.92
C GLU A 157 15.23 28.94 34.23
N GLY A 158 14.14 28.83 34.98
CA GLY A 158 12.77 28.87 34.47
C GLY A 158 11.91 29.90 35.20
N GLU A 159 10.60 29.85 34.93
CA GLU A 159 9.62 30.62 35.66
C GLU A 159 9.32 29.92 37.00
N ILE A 160 9.51 30.63 38.10
CA ILE A 160 9.22 30.11 39.45
C ILE A 160 7.70 29.90 39.58
N ARG A 161 7.30 28.71 40.00
CA ARG A 161 5.90 28.42 40.31
C ARG A 161 5.58 28.92 41.71
N PHE A 162 5.16 30.19 41.81
CA PHE A 162 4.90 30.85 43.10
C PHE A 162 3.87 30.15 43.98
N GLU A 163 2.94 29.40 43.38
CA GLU A 163 1.96 28.56 44.07
C GLU A 163 2.64 27.50 44.95
N ASP A 164 3.78 26.97 44.48
CA ASP A 164 4.55 25.90 45.14
C ASP A 164 5.88 26.40 45.73
N ALA A 165 6.22 27.68 45.53
CA ALA A 165 7.51 28.25 45.94
C ALA A 165 7.74 28.24 47.46
N PHE A 166 6.66 28.17 48.25
CA PHE A 166 6.74 28.04 49.70
C PHE A 166 6.84 26.59 50.19
N VAL A 167 6.66 25.62 49.29
CA VAL A 167 6.92 24.20 49.56
C VAL A 167 8.43 23.98 49.48
N LYS A 168 9.05 23.71 50.63
CA LYS A 168 10.48 23.39 50.68
C LYS A 168 10.72 22.04 50.01
N HIS A 169 11.20 22.05 48.76
CA HIS A 169 11.64 20.83 48.09
C HIS A 169 13.13 20.57 48.39
N PRO A 170 13.55 19.33 48.71
CA PRO A 170 14.96 19.00 48.97
C PRO A 170 15.88 19.29 47.76
N ASP A 171 15.32 19.30 46.55
CA ASP A 171 16.07 19.44 45.31
C ASP A 171 16.06 20.87 44.72
N GLY A 172 15.45 21.85 45.43
CA GLY A 172 15.50 23.26 45.04
C GLY A 172 14.14 23.96 45.01
N ILE A 173 14.03 25.02 44.21
CA ILE A 173 12.79 25.79 44.03
C ILE A 173 12.04 25.21 42.83
N PRO A 174 10.74 24.86 42.97
CA PRO A 174 9.91 24.42 41.85
C PRO A 174 9.80 25.48 40.75
N GLN A 175 10.18 25.09 39.54
CA GLN A 175 10.24 25.93 38.36
C GLN A 175 9.62 25.24 37.15
N GLU A 176 9.12 26.04 36.21
CA GLU A 176 8.65 25.59 34.90
C GLU A 176 9.51 26.24 33.82
N LYS A 177 10.00 25.46 32.85
CA LYS A 177 10.60 26.00 31.63
C LYS A 177 9.94 25.46 30.38
N VAL A 178 9.79 26.34 29.39
CA VAL A 178 9.31 25.97 28.07
C VAL A 178 10.51 25.60 27.20
N THR A 179 10.62 24.33 26.82
CA THR A 179 11.69 23.81 25.96
C THR A 179 11.16 23.58 24.54
N PHE A 180 11.97 23.94 23.53
CA PHE A 180 11.69 23.61 22.14
C PHE A 180 12.66 22.52 21.66
N ASP A 181 12.28 21.27 21.93
CA ASP A 181 13.16 20.11 21.75
C ASP A 181 12.59 19.08 20.77
N LYS A 182 13.39 18.06 20.49
CA LYS A 182 13.02 16.93 19.63
C LYS A 182 12.18 15.87 20.35
N LYS A 183 11.87 16.01 21.64
CA LYS A 183 11.13 15.01 22.40
C LYS A 183 9.64 15.17 22.12
N ASN A 184 9.10 14.30 21.27
CA ASN A 184 7.68 14.34 20.94
C ASN A 184 7.19 12.99 20.41
N GLU A 185 5.87 12.84 20.35
CA GLU A 185 5.19 11.60 19.99
C GLU A 185 5.47 11.15 18.55
N TYR A 186 5.71 12.09 17.63
CA TYR A 186 6.06 11.77 16.24
C TYR A 186 7.46 11.15 16.15
N ASN A 187 8.47 11.81 16.74
CA ASN A 187 9.83 11.29 16.80
C ASN A 187 9.92 10.01 17.61
N ALA A 188 9.12 9.86 18.67
CA ALA A 188 9.01 8.61 19.41
C ALA A 188 8.49 7.46 18.53
N THR A 189 7.49 7.73 17.68
CA THR A 189 6.95 6.74 16.72
C THR A 189 8.00 6.34 15.69
N ILE A 190 8.69 7.31 15.09
CA ILE A 190 9.77 7.06 14.11
C ILE A 190 10.91 6.27 14.75
N LEU A 191 11.36 6.69 15.95
CA LEU A 191 12.41 6.00 16.69
C LEU A 191 12.02 4.54 16.96
N ALA A 192 10.80 4.31 17.46
CA ALA A 192 10.32 2.97 17.76
C ALA A 192 10.32 2.10 16.49
N ALA A 193 9.85 2.62 15.36
CA ALA A 193 9.81 1.88 14.09
C ALA A 193 11.22 1.47 13.64
N MET A 194 12.18 2.39 13.71
CA MET A 194 13.58 2.11 13.37
C MET A 194 14.20 1.06 14.31
N GLN A 195 13.97 1.19 15.63
CA GLN A 195 14.45 0.21 16.62
C GLN A 195 13.81 -1.18 16.42
N TYR A 196 12.57 -1.21 15.97
CA TYR A 196 11.84 -2.44 15.68
C TYR A 196 12.38 -3.15 14.43
N VAL A 197 12.66 -2.39 13.36
CA VAL A 197 13.10 -2.97 12.07
C VAL A 197 14.60 -3.30 12.06
N GLN A 198 15.44 -2.48 12.69
CA GLN A 198 16.91 -2.57 12.61
C GLN A 198 17.51 -3.96 12.89
N PRO A 199 17.04 -4.76 13.87
CA PRO A 199 17.59 -6.08 14.15
C PRO A 199 17.36 -7.11 13.04
N HIS A 200 16.40 -6.85 12.15
CA HIS A 200 15.94 -7.79 11.14
C HIS A 200 16.40 -7.44 9.71
N VAL A 201 16.98 -6.25 9.53
CA VAL A 201 17.59 -5.84 8.26
C VAL A 201 18.87 -6.66 8.05
N THR A 202 19.07 -7.21 6.87
CA THR A 202 20.29 -7.93 6.47
C THR A 202 21.31 -7.03 5.78
N ASP A 203 20.87 -5.95 5.13
CA ASP A 203 21.75 -4.98 4.48
C ASP A 203 22.54 -4.14 5.51
N ILE A 204 23.85 -4.35 5.56
CA ILE A 204 24.77 -3.68 6.49
C ILE A 204 24.76 -2.15 6.34
N LYS A 205 24.59 -1.64 5.10
CA LYS A 205 24.54 -0.19 4.87
C LYS A 205 23.28 0.41 5.48
N VAL A 206 22.14 -0.25 5.25
CA VAL A 206 20.84 0.16 5.82
C VAL A 206 20.86 0.04 7.34
N GLN A 207 21.37 -1.05 7.90
CA GLN A 207 21.54 -1.21 9.34
C GLN A 207 22.33 -0.05 9.96
N ARG A 208 23.44 0.35 9.32
CA ARG A 208 24.26 1.48 9.79
C ARG A 208 23.49 2.81 9.76
N ILE A 209 22.79 3.10 8.67
CA ILE A 209 21.99 4.34 8.56
C ILE A 209 20.90 4.37 9.62
N LEU A 210 20.23 3.24 9.85
CA LEU A 210 19.22 3.11 10.90
C LEU A 210 19.83 3.33 12.30
N GLN A 211 20.99 2.73 12.58
CA GLN A 211 21.68 2.92 13.86
C GLN A 211 22.06 4.39 14.11
N GLU A 212 22.58 5.08 13.09
CA GLU A 212 22.90 6.51 13.15
C GLU A 212 21.62 7.34 13.38
N SER A 213 20.52 7.00 12.69
CA SER A 213 19.23 7.68 12.80
C SER A 213 18.58 7.49 14.18
N ILE A 214 18.64 6.27 14.75
CA ILE A 214 18.22 5.94 16.11
C ILE A 214 18.97 6.81 17.12
N THR A 215 20.29 6.92 16.96
CA THR A 215 21.14 7.75 17.83
C THR A 215 20.77 9.23 17.73
N ILE A 216 20.48 9.73 16.53
CA ILE A 216 20.04 11.12 16.30
C ILE A 216 18.68 11.38 16.96
N LEU A 217 17.77 10.42 16.95
CA LEU A 217 16.42 10.57 17.51
C LEU A 217 16.40 10.44 19.04
N GLN A 218 17.25 9.60 19.62
CA GLN A 218 17.31 9.39 21.06
C GLN A 218 17.74 10.66 21.84
N PRO A 219 17.22 10.86 23.07
CA PRO A 219 16.18 10.07 23.74
C PRO A 219 14.76 10.53 23.37
N GLN A 220 13.79 9.61 23.42
CA GLN A 220 12.35 9.88 23.27
C GLN A 220 11.56 9.20 24.40
N ASN A 221 10.33 9.66 24.65
CA ASN A 221 9.42 8.98 25.57
C ASN A 221 8.91 7.67 24.95
N SER A 222 8.49 6.72 25.78
CA SER A 222 7.83 5.50 25.32
C SER A 222 6.55 5.83 24.55
N ILE A 223 6.35 5.16 23.42
CA ILE A 223 5.13 5.29 22.64
C ILE A 223 3.96 4.61 23.35
N GLN A 224 2.77 5.21 23.24
CA GLN A 224 1.53 4.60 23.69
C GLN A 224 0.86 3.92 22.48
N MET A 225 0.85 2.59 22.47
CA MET A 225 0.41 1.77 21.32
C MET A 225 -1.09 1.92 20.98
N ASP A 226 -1.91 2.32 21.95
CA ASP A 226 -3.36 2.45 21.75
C ASP A 226 -3.79 3.82 21.20
N ARG A 227 -2.82 4.70 20.88
CA ARG A 227 -3.16 6.05 20.41
C ARG A 227 -3.53 6.08 18.92
N PRO A 228 -4.58 6.82 18.55
CA PRO A 228 -4.90 7.05 17.15
C PRO A 228 -3.78 7.84 16.46
N ARG A 229 -3.70 7.70 15.13
CA ARG A 229 -2.75 8.43 14.31
C ARG A 229 -2.95 9.94 14.48
N LEU A 230 -1.86 10.65 14.77
CA LEU A 230 -1.89 12.09 14.99
C LEU A 230 -1.73 12.82 13.67
N ALA A 231 -2.53 13.85 13.44
CA ALA A 231 -2.29 14.76 12.33
C ALA A 231 -1.00 15.57 12.57
N LEU A 232 -0.16 15.68 11.55
CA LEU A 232 1.00 16.57 11.56
C LEU A 232 0.54 18.01 11.29
N PRO A 233 1.10 19.01 12.00
CA PRO A 233 0.88 20.42 11.66
C PRO A 233 1.32 20.74 10.24
N ALA A 234 0.70 21.75 9.61
CA ALA A 234 0.99 22.13 8.22
C ALA A 234 2.48 22.37 7.93
N ARG A 235 3.20 23.00 8.87
CA ARG A 235 4.64 23.28 8.77
C ARG A 235 5.53 22.02 8.73
N ASP A 236 5.01 20.91 9.24
CA ASP A 236 5.71 19.65 9.46
C ASP A 236 5.28 18.57 8.45
N LEU A 237 4.41 18.90 7.47
CA LEU A 237 3.90 17.96 6.47
C LEU A 237 4.99 17.27 5.63
N ARG A 238 6.20 17.84 5.57
CA ARG A 238 7.36 17.19 4.96
C ARG A 238 7.70 15.83 5.60
N TRP A 239 7.39 15.66 6.89
CA TRP A 239 7.61 14.43 7.65
C TRP A 239 6.45 13.43 7.51
N LYS A 240 5.38 13.77 6.78
CA LYS A 240 4.17 12.96 6.72
C LYS A 240 4.43 11.53 6.24
N SER A 241 5.19 11.39 5.16
CA SER A 241 5.52 10.06 4.60
C SER A 241 6.25 9.19 5.62
N GLU A 242 7.28 9.73 6.28
CA GLU A 242 8.09 9.00 7.25
C GLU A 242 7.32 8.67 8.52
N TYR A 243 6.54 9.63 9.03
CA TYR A 243 5.70 9.42 10.20
C TYR A 243 4.59 8.39 9.92
N ASP A 244 3.93 8.46 8.77
CA ASP A 244 2.88 7.51 8.40
C ASP A 244 3.46 6.09 8.26
N LEU A 245 4.61 5.94 7.59
CA LEU A 245 5.29 4.65 7.47
C LEU A 245 5.68 4.09 8.84
N ALA A 246 6.33 4.90 9.68
CA ALA A 246 6.70 4.49 11.03
C ALA A 246 5.49 4.12 11.89
N TYR A 247 4.40 4.89 11.80
CA TYR A 247 3.15 4.61 12.48
C TYR A 247 2.58 3.26 12.03
N ASP A 248 2.58 3.00 10.72
CA ASP A 248 2.07 1.77 10.11
C ASP A 248 2.94 0.54 10.42
N ILE A 249 4.25 0.70 10.58
CA ILE A 249 5.17 -0.33 11.07
C ILE A 249 4.86 -0.67 12.53
N ILE A 250 4.70 0.33 13.39
CA ILE A 250 4.53 0.15 14.85
C ILE A 250 3.14 -0.31 15.28
N HIS A 251 2.09 0.31 14.74
CA HIS A 251 0.69 -0.09 15.02
C HIS A 251 0.28 -1.27 14.16
N GLY A 252 1.13 -1.55 13.19
CA GLY A 252 1.18 -2.75 12.48
C GLY A 252 -0.11 -3.10 11.75
N MET A 253 0.06 -2.95 10.46
CA MET A 253 0.15 -4.17 9.66
C MET A 253 0.60 -5.45 10.49
N GLY A 254 1.44 -5.40 11.55
CA GLY A 254 1.46 -6.32 12.74
C GLY A 254 0.66 -5.93 14.03
N VAL A 255 -0.19 -6.84 14.49
CA VAL A 255 -0.92 -6.78 15.78
C VAL A 255 0.01 -6.64 17.00
N VAL A 256 -0.29 -5.73 17.93
CA VAL A 256 0.21 -5.82 19.31
C VAL A 256 -0.75 -6.68 20.15
N PHE A 257 -0.22 -7.74 20.74
CA PHE A 257 -0.64 -8.20 22.06
C PHE A 257 0.55 -7.99 23.00
N THR A 258 0.30 -7.36 24.14
CA THR A 258 1.19 -7.36 25.29
C THR A 258 1.36 -8.78 25.79
N ASP A 259 2.55 -9.35 25.60
CA ASP A 259 3.28 -10.17 26.57
C ASP A 259 4.59 -10.70 25.95
N GLY A 260 5.64 -9.87 26.06
CA GLY A 260 7.00 -10.35 26.31
C GLY A 260 7.82 -11.01 25.21
N ASN A 261 7.35 -11.26 23.98
CA ASN A 261 8.21 -11.82 22.94
C ASN A 261 7.95 -11.31 21.51
N ILE A 262 9.06 -11.26 20.75
CA ILE A 262 9.31 -10.70 19.42
C ILE A 262 8.14 -10.95 18.42
N LEU A 263 7.65 -9.88 17.79
CA LEU A 263 6.51 -9.87 16.85
C LEU A 263 7.02 -9.56 15.42
N SER A 264 6.46 -10.22 14.40
CA SER A 264 6.64 -9.90 12.98
C SER A 264 5.54 -8.95 12.49
N PRO A 265 5.83 -7.96 11.62
CA PRO A 265 4.79 -7.13 11.02
C PRO A 265 3.99 -8.01 10.06
N GLY A 266 2.68 -8.14 10.28
CA GLY A 266 1.77 -8.58 9.22
C GLY A 266 1.63 -7.46 8.18
N PHE A 267 0.83 -7.66 7.13
CA PHE A 267 0.34 -6.61 6.25
C PHE A 267 -0.98 -7.01 5.60
N VAL A 268 -1.87 -6.05 5.37
CA VAL A 268 -3.12 -6.28 4.65
C VAL A 268 -3.39 -5.10 3.77
N VAL A 269 -3.80 -5.38 2.54
CA VAL A 269 -4.11 -4.37 1.54
C VAL A 269 -5.43 -4.63 0.87
N SER A 270 -6.06 -3.54 0.40
CA SER A 270 -7.14 -3.62 -0.57
C SER A 270 -6.56 -3.97 -1.94
N THR A 271 -6.89 -5.15 -2.45
CA THR A 271 -6.25 -5.74 -3.63
C THR A 271 -6.50 -4.96 -4.91
N TRP A 272 -7.70 -4.43 -5.10
CA TRP A 272 -8.05 -3.64 -6.29
C TRP A 272 -7.26 -2.33 -6.38
N GLN A 273 -6.99 -1.68 -5.24
CA GLN A 273 -6.21 -0.42 -5.21
C GLN A 273 -4.75 -0.67 -5.54
N ILE A 274 -4.21 -1.81 -5.08
CA ILE A 274 -2.86 -2.22 -5.40
C ILE A 274 -2.71 -2.53 -6.89
N TRP A 275 -3.71 -3.18 -7.48
CA TRP A 275 -3.74 -3.45 -8.91
C TRP A 275 -3.75 -2.18 -9.74
N GLU A 276 -4.67 -1.25 -9.45
CA GLU A 276 -4.75 0.04 -10.14
C GLU A 276 -3.45 0.84 -9.99
N TRP A 277 -2.90 0.88 -8.79
CA TRP A 277 -1.63 1.56 -8.52
C TRP A 277 -0.48 0.95 -9.32
N LEU A 278 -0.38 -0.38 -9.35
CA LEU A 278 0.65 -1.11 -10.10
C LEU A 278 0.56 -0.77 -11.58
N ILE A 279 -0.61 -0.94 -12.20
CA ILE A 279 -0.81 -0.63 -13.62
C ILE A 279 -0.49 0.83 -13.93
N THR A 280 -0.98 1.75 -13.11
CA THR A 280 -0.75 3.20 -13.30
C THR A 280 0.74 3.55 -13.27
N ASN A 281 1.47 3.05 -12.28
CA ASN A 281 2.89 3.36 -12.15
C ASN A 281 3.72 2.61 -13.19
N SER A 282 3.32 1.39 -13.55
CA SER A 282 4.03 0.63 -14.56
C SER A 282 3.92 1.23 -15.96
N VAL A 283 2.76 1.76 -16.34
CA VAL A 283 2.65 2.53 -17.59
C VAL A 283 3.51 3.79 -17.52
N ARG A 284 3.50 4.50 -16.38
CA ARG A 284 4.34 5.71 -16.18
C ARG A 284 5.84 5.43 -16.27
N ILE A 285 6.29 4.30 -15.71
CA ILE A 285 7.71 3.91 -15.71
C ILE A 285 8.13 3.37 -17.08
N GLY A 286 7.27 2.57 -17.72
CA GLY A 286 7.58 1.88 -18.97
C GLY A 286 7.40 2.76 -20.22
N GLU A 287 6.69 3.89 -20.13
CA GLU A 287 6.57 4.84 -21.24
C GLU A 287 7.67 5.89 -21.21
N SER A 288 8.56 5.83 -22.19
CA SER A 288 9.61 6.83 -22.42
C SER A 288 9.15 7.99 -23.30
N ASP A 289 8.23 7.73 -24.23
CA ASP A 289 7.93 8.64 -25.34
C ASP A 289 6.61 9.40 -25.15
N LEU A 290 5.78 8.94 -24.21
CA LEU A 290 4.48 9.50 -23.90
C LEU A 290 4.46 10.10 -22.50
N LYS A 291 3.72 11.20 -22.34
CA LYS A 291 3.41 11.77 -21.04
C LYS A 291 2.21 11.04 -20.44
N VAL A 292 2.40 10.45 -19.26
CA VAL A 292 1.39 9.64 -18.59
C VAL A 292 0.72 10.43 -17.45
N PHE A 293 -0.60 10.51 -17.49
CA PHE A 293 -1.43 11.10 -16.43
C PHE A 293 -2.30 10.03 -15.77
N SER A 294 -2.50 10.14 -14.46
CA SER A 294 -3.36 9.24 -13.68
C SER A 294 -4.63 9.93 -13.22
N GLN A 295 -5.78 9.23 -13.30
CA GLN A 295 -7.08 9.68 -12.77
C GLN A 295 -7.47 11.13 -13.18
N LYS A 296 -7.15 11.52 -14.41
CA LYS A 296 -7.48 12.86 -14.91
C LYS A 296 -8.99 12.96 -15.15
N ALA A 297 -9.61 14.03 -14.65
CA ALA A 297 -11.04 14.26 -14.81
C ALA A 297 -11.37 14.68 -16.25
N PHE A 298 -12.31 13.99 -16.89
CA PHE A 298 -12.87 14.36 -18.19
C PHE A 298 -14.37 14.55 -18.08
N ARG A 299 -14.88 15.64 -18.66
CA ARG A 299 -16.31 15.91 -18.66
C ARG A 299 -16.99 14.95 -19.64
N PHE A 300 -17.89 14.12 -19.13
CA PHE A 300 -18.67 13.19 -19.94
C PHE A 300 -20.07 13.72 -20.23
N GLY A 301 -20.71 14.37 -19.26
CA GLY A 301 -22.08 14.83 -19.42
C GLY A 301 -22.52 15.83 -18.37
N THR A 302 -23.83 15.95 -18.20
CA THR A 302 -24.45 16.83 -17.20
C THR A 302 -25.64 16.15 -16.54
N VAL A 303 -25.74 16.28 -15.23
CA VAL A 303 -26.89 15.83 -14.43
C VAL A 303 -27.85 17.01 -14.27
N GLN A 304 -29.09 16.82 -14.71
CA GLN A 304 -30.20 17.73 -14.42
C GLN A 304 -31.02 17.15 -13.26
N ASN A 305 -30.77 17.66 -12.06
CA ASN A 305 -31.72 17.50 -10.96
C ASN A 305 -32.78 18.61 -11.11
N ASN A 306 -34.06 18.29 -10.89
CA ASN A 306 -35.25 19.16 -10.97
C ASN A 306 -34.97 20.65 -11.26
N HIS A 307 -35.66 21.25 -12.24
CA HIS A 307 -35.50 22.58 -12.87
C HIS A 307 -34.99 23.80 -12.05
N LEU A 308 -34.88 23.72 -10.72
CA LEU A 308 -34.41 24.73 -9.79
C LEU A 308 -32.94 24.57 -9.34
N ALA A 309 -32.27 23.44 -9.61
CA ALA A 309 -30.88 23.23 -9.21
C ALA A 309 -29.88 23.56 -10.34
N PRO A 310 -28.69 24.12 -10.03
CA PRO A 310 -27.65 24.35 -11.02
C PRO A 310 -27.21 23.03 -11.68
N GLN A 311 -27.00 23.06 -13.00
CA GLN A 311 -26.59 21.90 -13.79
C GLN A 311 -25.26 21.35 -13.27
N GLN A 312 -25.27 20.13 -12.76
CA GLN A 312 -24.05 19.47 -12.29
C GLN A 312 -23.35 18.78 -13.46
N HIS A 313 -22.01 18.80 -13.48
CA HIS A 313 -21.24 18.10 -14.50
C HIS A 313 -20.99 16.66 -14.06
N LEU A 314 -21.18 15.73 -15.00
CA LEU A 314 -20.80 14.34 -14.85
C LEU A 314 -19.39 14.18 -15.41
N TYR A 315 -18.47 13.69 -14.58
CA TYR A 315 -17.08 13.44 -14.95
C TYR A 315 -16.79 11.94 -14.95
N VAL A 316 -15.84 11.56 -15.78
CA VAL A 316 -15.21 10.24 -15.78
C VAL A 316 -13.71 10.39 -15.54
N TYR A 317 -13.09 9.33 -15.04
CA TYR A 317 -11.72 9.32 -14.54
C TYR A 317 -11.05 8.03 -15.00
N PRO A 318 -10.52 7.97 -16.23
CA PRO A 318 -9.70 6.85 -16.64
C PRO A 318 -8.48 6.72 -15.73
N ASP A 319 -8.11 5.48 -15.37
CA ASP A 319 -6.98 5.24 -14.46
C ASP A 319 -5.69 5.81 -15.04
N VAL A 320 -5.44 5.57 -16.33
CA VAL A 320 -4.25 6.01 -17.05
C VAL A 320 -4.60 6.64 -18.39
N CYS A 321 -3.98 7.79 -18.67
CA CYS A 321 -4.00 8.45 -19.97
C CYS A 321 -2.57 8.63 -20.48
N ALA A 322 -2.22 7.98 -21.60
CA ALA A 322 -0.94 8.19 -22.27
C ALA A 322 -1.10 9.23 -23.38
N THR A 323 -0.31 10.30 -23.33
CA THR A 323 -0.46 11.45 -24.23
C THR A 323 0.83 11.79 -24.97
N GLN A 324 0.70 12.25 -26.20
CA GLN A 324 1.84 12.79 -26.94
C GLN A 324 2.33 14.08 -26.25
N PRO A 325 3.63 14.20 -25.92
CA PRO A 325 4.15 15.36 -25.20
C PRO A 325 3.91 16.70 -25.92
N ASP A 326 4.01 16.71 -27.25
CA ASP A 326 3.97 17.93 -28.06
C ASP A 326 2.54 18.41 -28.34
N THR A 327 1.64 17.48 -28.67
CA THR A 327 0.26 17.81 -29.10
C THR A 327 -0.74 17.72 -27.95
N GLY A 328 -0.41 16.99 -26.88
CA GLY A 328 -1.34 16.66 -25.79
C GLY A 328 -2.45 15.68 -26.21
N GLU A 329 -2.37 15.12 -27.42
CA GLU A 329 -3.30 14.10 -27.91
C GLU A 329 -3.19 12.82 -27.08
N ILE A 330 -4.33 12.23 -26.72
CA ILE A 330 -4.38 10.98 -25.96
C ILE A 330 -4.26 9.81 -26.93
N VAL A 331 -3.12 9.11 -26.87
CA VAL A 331 -2.78 8.00 -27.76
C VAL A 331 -3.57 6.75 -27.38
N TYR A 332 -3.57 6.41 -26.08
CA TYR A 332 -4.38 5.32 -25.54
C TYR A 332 -4.73 5.58 -24.07
N LEU A 333 -5.76 4.87 -23.62
CA LEU A 333 -6.17 4.78 -22.22
C LEU A 333 -5.88 3.40 -21.66
N VAL A 334 -5.61 3.31 -20.36
CA VAL A 334 -5.58 2.03 -19.63
C VAL A 334 -6.49 2.15 -18.42
N ASP A 335 -7.30 1.12 -18.22
CA ASP A 335 -8.20 1.00 -17.09
C ASP A 335 -8.00 -0.38 -16.43
N ALA A 336 -7.71 -0.38 -15.14
CA ALA A 336 -7.25 -1.52 -14.39
C ALA A 336 -8.44 -2.26 -13.76
N LYS A 337 -8.70 -3.49 -14.20
CA LYS A 337 -9.79 -4.32 -13.69
C LYS A 337 -9.26 -5.47 -12.86
N TYR A 338 -9.43 -5.38 -11.54
CA TYR A 338 -9.05 -6.46 -10.61
C TYR A 338 -10.06 -7.62 -10.62
N LYS A 339 -10.17 -8.30 -11.74
CA LYS A 339 -11.06 -9.46 -11.99
C LYS A 339 -10.29 -10.48 -12.82
N LEU A 340 -10.55 -11.76 -12.60
CA LEU A 340 -10.04 -12.80 -13.49
C LEU A 340 -11.02 -12.95 -14.65
N LEU A 341 -10.52 -12.89 -15.88
CA LEU A 341 -11.31 -13.30 -17.03
C LEU A 341 -11.47 -14.82 -16.94
N SER A 342 -12.67 -15.30 -16.61
CA SER A 342 -12.92 -16.72 -16.39
C SER A 342 -12.65 -17.53 -17.67
N ALA A 343 -11.97 -18.67 -17.53
CA ALA A 343 -11.80 -19.64 -18.62
C ALA A 343 -13.17 -20.10 -19.21
N ASN A 344 -14.23 -20.06 -18.40
CA ASN A 344 -15.58 -20.45 -18.80
C ASN A 344 -16.35 -19.40 -19.64
N ASN A 345 -15.90 -18.15 -19.71
CA ASN A 345 -16.54 -17.07 -20.50
C ASN A 345 -15.65 -16.59 -21.65
N SER A 346 -15.20 -17.47 -22.55
CA SER A 346 -14.55 -17.10 -23.84
C SER A 346 -13.35 -16.13 -23.78
N GLY A 347 -12.86 -15.72 -22.60
CA GLY A 347 -11.94 -14.59 -22.43
C GLY A 347 -12.62 -13.19 -22.50
N GLU A 348 -13.95 -13.12 -22.41
CA GLU A 348 -14.71 -11.89 -22.58
C GLU A 348 -14.74 -10.97 -21.34
N ALA A 349 -14.57 -9.67 -21.57
CA ALA A 349 -14.78 -8.62 -20.59
C ALA A 349 -16.27 -8.49 -20.21
N ASN A 350 -16.54 -8.11 -18.96
CA ASN A 350 -17.90 -7.84 -18.52
C ASN A 350 -18.47 -6.61 -19.25
N ARG A 351 -19.74 -6.66 -19.65
CA ARG A 351 -20.45 -5.55 -20.31
C ARG A 351 -20.36 -4.24 -19.53
N ALA A 352 -20.39 -4.28 -18.19
CA ALA A 352 -20.23 -3.08 -17.36
C ALA A 352 -18.86 -2.41 -17.60
N ASP A 353 -17.79 -3.20 -17.69
CA ASP A 353 -16.44 -2.71 -17.95
C ASP A 353 -16.33 -2.14 -19.39
N LEU A 354 -17.04 -2.75 -20.35
CA LEU A 354 -17.11 -2.24 -21.73
C LEU A 354 -17.86 -0.90 -21.85
N TYR A 355 -18.97 -0.73 -21.13
CA TYR A 355 -19.72 0.54 -21.14
C TYR A 355 -18.94 1.67 -20.47
N GLU A 356 -18.22 1.37 -19.39
CA GLU A 356 -17.33 2.33 -18.74
C GLU A 356 -16.17 2.73 -19.68
N ALA A 357 -15.52 1.76 -20.31
CA ALA A 357 -14.49 2.00 -21.31
C ALA A 357 -15.00 2.88 -22.47
N LEU A 358 -16.21 2.62 -22.97
CA LEU A 358 -16.81 3.45 -24.03
C LEU A 358 -17.02 4.90 -23.56
N ALA A 359 -17.51 5.11 -22.32
CA ALA A 359 -17.65 6.45 -21.75
C ALA A 359 -16.30 7.17 -21.64
N PHE A 360 -15.23 6.44 -21.28
CA PHE A 360 -13.87 6.99 -21.25
C PHE A 360 -13.41 7.41 -22.64
N CYS A 361 -13.50 6.53 -23.65
CA CYS A 361 -13.17 6.86 -25.04
C CYS A 361 -13.94 8.09 -25.54
N GLN A 362 -15.26 8.15 -25.32
CA GLN A 362 -16.09 9.27 -25.77
C GLN A 362 -15.74 10.59 -25.08
N SER A 363 -15.50 10.58 -23.77
CA SER A 363 -15.16 11.80 -23.01
C SER A 363 -13.76 12.36 -23.33
N THR A 364 -12.83 11.48 -23.67
CA THR A 364 -11.42 11.81 -23.95
C THR A 364 -11.15 12.02 -25.44
N ARG A 365 -12.07 11.58 -26.31
CA ARG A 365 -11.88 11.43 -27.76
C ARG A 365 -10.72 10.49 -28.10
N CYS A 366 -10.34 9.59 -27.19
CA CYS A 366 -9.32 8.59 -27.43
C CYS A 366 -9.94 7.35 -28.08
N ARG A 367 -9.33 6.88 -29.18
CA ARG A 367 -9.81 5.74 -29.96
C ARG A 367 -9.48 4.39 -29.32
N TYR A 368 -8.40 4.31 -28.55
CA TYR A 368 -7.84 3.05 -28.04
C TYR A 368 -7.91 3.00 -26.52
N LEU A 369 -8.48 1.92 -25.98
CA LEU A 369 -8.49 1.67 -24.54
C LEU A 369 -8.12 0.23 -24.23
N PHE A 370 -7.28 0.04 -23.22
CA PHE A 370 -6.86 -1.26 -22.70
C PHE A 370 -7.53 -1.53 -21.34
N LEU A 371 -8.38 -2.55 -21.28
CA LEU A 371 -8.88 -3.11 -20.03
C LEU A 371 -7.84 -4.11 -19.51
N ALA A 372 -7.16 -3.76 -18.43
CA ALA A 372 -6.02 -4.48 -17.88
C ALA A 372 -6.46 -5.42 -16.74
N TYR A 373 -6.49 -6.72 -17.01
CA TYR A 373 -6.85 -7.77 -16.07
C TYR A 373 -5.62 -8.55 -15.59
N PRO A 374 -5.51 -8.92 -14.31
CA PRO A 374 -4.52 -9.90 -13.89
C PRO A 374 -4.88 -11.29 -14.44
N ILE A 375 -3.88 -12.13 -14.69
CA ILE A 375 -4.06 -13.52 -15.08
C ILE A 375 -3.47 -14.46 -14.03
N GLU A 376 -4.13 -15.59 -13.80
CA GLU A 376 -3.53 -16.72 -13.08
C GLU A 376 -2.35 -17.26 -13.89
N TYR A 377 -1.18 -17.29 -13.26
CA TYR A 377 0.07 -17.70 -13.89
C TYR A 377 0.65 -18.91 -13.15
N THR A 378 1.14 -19.90 -13.90
CA THR A 378 1.86 -21.06 -13.36
C THR A 378 3.35 -20.93 -13.65
N GLN A 379 4.22 -21.39 -12.74
CA GLN A 379 5.67 -21.35 -12.97
C GLN A 379 6.06 -21.99 -14.31
N GLY A 380 6.71 -21.21 -15.18
CA GLY A 380 7.25 -21.68 -16.47
C GLY A 380 6.60 -21.06 -17.70
N ASP A 381 5.47 -20.38 -17.55
CA ASP A 381 4.81 -19.68 -18.67
C ASP A 381 5.62 -18.44 -19.10
N GLU A 382 5.46 -17.98 -20.35
CA GLU A 382 6.12 -16.75 -20.80
C GLU A 382 5.45 -15.52 -20.16
N LEU A 383 6.23 -14.67 -19.49
CA LEU A 383 5.74 -13.41 -18.92
C LEU A 383 5.55 -12.38 -20.05
N ARG A 384 4.36 -12.37 -20.64
CA ARG A 384 3.96 -11.40 -21.67
C ARG A 384 2.52 -10.96 -21.49
N VAL A 385 2.21 -9.75 -21.98
CA VAL A 385 0.83 -9.29 -22.09
C VAL A 385 0.10 -10.16 -23.12
N ASN A 386 -1.02 -10.75 -22.73
CA ASN A 386 -1.85 -11.54 -23.61
C ASN A 386 -3.09 -10.74 -24.01
N LEU A 387 -3.38 -10.68 -25.31
CA LEU A 387 -4.63 -10.09 -25.81
C LEU A 387 -5.73 -11.15 -25.72
N ALA A 388 -6.67 -10.98 -24.78
CA ALA A 388 -7.78 -11.91 -24.58
C ALA A 388 -8.91 -11.66 -25.58
N ALA A 389 -9.26 -10.40 -25.83
CA ALA A 389 -10.34 -10.04 -26.76
C ALA A 389 -10.18 -8.61 -27.29
N THR A 390 -10.74 -8.35 -28.47
CA THR A 390 -10.83 -7.02 -29.09
C THR A 390 -12.28 -6.68 -29.38
N TYR A 391 -12.74 -5.52 -28.93
CA TYR A 391 -14.10 -5.02 -29.13
C TYR A 391 -14.08 -3.77 -30.02
N GLN A 392 -14.98 -3.72 -31.00
CA GLN A 392 -15.21 -2.54 -31.83
C GLN A 392 -16.56 -1.93 -31.43
N LEU A 393 -16.53 -0.75 -30.81
CA LEU A 393 -17.74 -0.05 -30.34
C LEU A 393 -17.72 1.41 -30.83
N GLU A 394 -18.66 1.76 -31.70
CA GLU A 394 -18.86 3.14 -32.18
C GLU A 394 -17.57 3.84 -32.69
N GLY A 395 -16.71 3.11 -33.40
CA GLY A 395 -15.45 3.62 -33.93
C GLY A 395 -14.26 3.59 -32.95
N ASN A 396 -14.51 3.25 -31.69
CA ASN A 396 -13.49 3.00 -30.68
C ASN A 396 -13.10 1.51 -30.65
N THR A 397 -11.85 1.25 -30.32
CA THR A 397 -11.32 -0.09 -30.11
C THR A 397 -10.98 -0.28 -28.63
N ILE A 398 -11.58 -1.28 -28.01
CA ILE A 398 -11.27 -1.68 -26.64
C ILE A 398 -10.57 -3.03 -26.68
N PHE A 399 -9.39 -3.12 -26.08
CA PHE A 399 -8.60 -4.34 -25.94
C PHE A 399 -8.74 -4.87 -24.51
N ALA A 400 -9.18 -6.11 -24.34
CA ALA A 400 -9.07 -6.81 -23.06
C ALA A 400 -7.72 -7.52 -23.02
N ILE A 401 -6.84 -7.09 -22.12
CA ILE A 401 -5.50 -7.66 -21.95
C ILE A 401 -5.38 -8.36 -20.60
N GLN A 402 -4.63 -9.45 -20.61
CA GLN A 402 -4.29 -10.25 -19.46
C GLN A 402 -2.80 -10.07 -19.14
N ILE A 403 -2.50 -9.77 -17.89
CA ILE A 403 -1.16 -9.36 -17.48
C ILE A 403 -0.67 -10.30 -16.37
N PRO A 404 0.39 -11.09 -16.62
CA PRO A 404 0.98 -11.92 -15.59
C PRO A 404 1.79 -11.08 -14.61
N VAL A 405 1.72 -11.41 -13.33
CA VAL A 405 2.41 -10.67 -12.25
C VAL A 405 3.31 -11.62 -11.49
N GLN A 406 4.62 -11.42 -11.59
CA GLN A 406 5.59 -12.20 -10.84
C GLN A 406 6.90 -11.44 -10.62
N GLY A 407 7.50 -11.63 -9.45
CA GLY A 407 8.89 -11.25 -9.19
C GLY A 407 9.09 -9.74 -9.14
N LEU A 408 8.09 -8.99 -8.69
CA LEU A 408 8.15 -7.53 -8.58
C LEU A 408 9.21 -7.06 -7.57
N ALA A 409 9.38 -7.81 -6.49
CA ALA A 409 10.36 -7.56 -5.43
C ALA A 409 11.79 -7.93 -5.82
N THR A 410 11.98 -8.68 -6.91
CA THR A 410 13.33 -9.00 -7.42
C THR A 410 14.02 -7.74 -8.00
N PRO A 411 15.35 -7.69 -8.10
CA PRO A 411 16.04 -6.48 -8.59
C PRO A 411 15.59 -6.13 -10.00
N GLY A 412 15.13 -4.88 -10.19
CA GLY A 412 14.57 -4.42 -11.47
C GLY A 412 13.25 -5.09 -11.85
N GLY A 413 12.61 -5.85 -10.95
CA GLY A 413 11.34 -6.54 -11.18
C GLY A 413 10.24 -5.59 -11.64
N LEU A 414 10.03 -4.48 -10.91
CA LEU A 414 9.08 -3.45 -11.29
C LEU A 414 9.37 -2.84 -12.68
N HIS A 415 10.64 -2.55 -13.00
CA HIS A 415 11.01 -2.04 -14.33
C HIS A 415 10.78 -3.06 -15.44
N ARG A 416 11.14 -4.34 -15.22
CA ARG A 416 10.86 -5.42 -16.19
C ARG A 416 9.37 -5.60 -16.41
N PHE A 417 8.58 -5.61 -15.34
CA PHE A 417 7.13 -5.67 -15.44
C PHE A 417 6.57 -4.45 -16.19
N SER A 418 7.08 -3.25 -15.90
CA SER A 418 6.67 -2.01 -16.56
C SER A 418 6.97 -2.04 -18.06
N ASN A 419 8.17 -2.47 -18.44
CA ASN A 419 8.56 -2.62 -19.85
C ASN A 419 7.75 -3.71 -20.55
N MET A 420 7.54 -4.87 -19.92
CA MET A 420 6.69 -5.93 -20.47
C MET A 420 5.26 -5.42 -20.73
N LEU A 421 4.70 -4.64 -19.80
CA LEU A 421 3.38 -4.04 -19.95
C LEU A 421 3.31 -3.06 -21.13
N THR A 422 4.24 -2.09 -21.19
CA THR A 422 4.19 -1.04 -22.22
C THR A 422 4.59 -1.55 -23.59
N SER A 423 5.57 -2.45 -23.69
CA SER A 423 5.89 -3.15 -24.95
C SER A 423 4.69 -3.96 -25.44
N GLY A 424 4.05 -4.75 -24.57
CA GLY A 424 2.86 -5.52 -24.97
C GLY A 424 1.69 -4.65 -25.45
N ILE A 425 1.48 -3.48 -24.84
CA ILE A 425 0.49 -2.50 -25.32
C ILE A 425 0.87 -1.97 -26.71
N LYS A 426 2.14 -1.59 -26.92
CA LYS A 426 2.65 -1.06 -28.20
C LYS A 426 2.54 -2.11 -29.31
N ASP A 427 2.95 -3.35 -29.04
CA ASP A 427 2.87 -4.46 -29.99
C ASP A 427 1.42 -4.69 -30.47
N ILE A 428 0.44 -4.63 -29.55
CA ILE A 428 -0.98 -4.76 -29.88
C ILE A 428 -1.46 -3.59 -30.75
N LEU A 429 -1.05 -2.35 -30.43
CA LEU A 429 -1.41 -1.16 -31.21
C LEU A 429 -0.81 -1.20 -32.62
N GLU A 430 0.46 -1.55 -32.75
CA GLU A 430 1.15 -1.65 -34.03
C GLU A 430 0.50 -2.71 -34.92
N TYR A 431 0.36 -3.93 -34.41
CA TYR A 431 -0.32 -5.02 -35.12
C TYR A 431 -1.73 -4.63 -35.57
N TYR A 432 -2.51 -4.01 -34.68
CA TYR A 432 -3.88 -3.61 -35.00
C TYR A 432 -3.95 -2.50 -36.07
N ASN A 433 -3.01 -1.55 -36.05
CA ASN A 433 -2.95 -0.49 -37.06
C ASN A 433 -2.50 -1.02 -38.43
N GLU A 434 -1.53 -1.95 -38.47
CA GLU A 434 -1.05 -2.57 -39.71
C GLU A 434 -2.15 -3.36 -40.41
N VAL A 435 -2.89 -4.20 -39.67
CA VAL A 435 -3.99 -5.03 -40.21
C VAL A 435 -5.16 -4.17 -40.74
N ARG A 436 -5.30 -2.92 -40.29
CA ARG A 436 -6.38 -2.02 -40.73
C ARG A 436 -6.01 -1.14 -41.93
N VAL A 437 -4.72 -1.02 -42.24
CA VAL A 437 -4.18 -0.22 -43.35
C VAL A 437 -3.87 -1.09 -44.58
N GLY A 438 -3.65 -2.40 -44.40
CA GLY A 438 -3.66 -3.40 -45.47
C GLY A 438 -5.07 -3.87 -45.81
#